data_AF-A0A1Y1L345-F1
#
_entry.id   AF-A0A1Y1L345-F1
#
_cell.length_a   1.000
_cell.length_b   1.000
_cell.length_c   1.000
_cell.angle_alpha   90.00
_cell.angle_beta   90.00
_cell.angle_gamma   90.00
#
_symmetry.space_group_name_H-M   'P 1'
#
loop_
_entity.id
_entity.type
_entity.pdbx_description
1 polymer ?
#
loop_
_entity_poly.entity_id
_entity_poly.type
_entity_poly.pdbx_seq_one_letter_code
_entity_poly.pdbx_strand_id
1 'polypeptide(L)'
;MSPTIRNVQQPDVLLELKSFIGGATHSTKPNHFELTKAALNLLKTLPAARDAVLEYFCTVFNVATQNFIVRIETEIATGQLPPATEDDEAIISEIHGVICNFVSSNAEAWAPIISTWSLELLGELSTRYAGRAHVSTSVNETLQLWMSCRATRTLIDITTQCLSSHIHSDTEACINALLDTSVKHSPNFDWVVAHVGSCFPTTVITRVLSCGLKDFCQNKSYEQGSQSPKLKSVVGILGHLAGSHCEDIHTALLDLFNWSLKPLSPGDQEDCKLQKKATVPFLLQLAYLSPTILVAISKDICETLTLSAVTQLCRFIDDWCKYFGSPDALKEIIINLIIKCEIGGVQIINIFLDCILIENVSIANTMKNSIQKCAQEMLEHLLQEIDSLVRAQSQHPNTVINILDSFIREVAELDEILTSTQLKASTAAKIITFIGHNNPSVLVKSCAHLFKNATTSEHLASLVYILTNELLDKTRDPYCEKGGHFAVILHQVVTQAEEMPDGSKEEAYLQLIKNLLILLRWEKK
;
A
#
# COMPACT_ATOMS: atom_id res chain seq x y z
N MET A 1 71.00 -16.87 33.12
CA MET A 1 69.87 -17.44 32.35
C MET A 1 68.83 -16.35 32.22
N SER A 2 68.82 -15.65 31.09
CA SER A 2 67.86 -14.59 30.78
C SER A 2 67.02 -15.09 29.60
N PRO A 3 65.69 -14.97 29.63
CA PRO A 3 64.83 -15.64 28.67
C PRO A 3 64.90 -14.93 27.32
N THR A 4 65.17 -15.72 26.28
CA THR A 4 65.10 -15.32 24.88
C THR A 4 63.66 -14.90 24.55
N ILE A 5 63.44 -13.61 24.36
CA ILE A 5 62.19 -13.10 23.80
C ILE A 5 62.13 -13.62 22.36
N ARG A 6 61.27 -14.62 22.12
CA ARG A 6 60.93 -15.08 20.77
C ARG A 6 60.34 -13.89 20.03
N ASN A 7 61.09 -13.36 19.09
CA ASN A 7 60.62 -12.42 18.08
C ASN A 7 59.53 -13.13 17.29
N VAL A 8 58.27 -12.85 17.61
CA VAL A 8 57.14 -13.21 16.75
C VAL A 8 57.32 -12.38 15.49
N GLN A 9 57.61 -13.03 14.37
CA GLN A 9 57.73 -12.38 13.06
C GLN A 9 56.44 -11.60 12.79
N GLN A 10 56.49 -10.27 12.91
CA GLN A 10 55.46 -9.43 12.33
C GLN A 10 55.53 -9.67 10.81
N PRO A 11 54.45 -10.12 10.15
CA PRO A 11 54.42 -10.15 8.69
C PRO A 11 54.73 -8.73 8.22
N ASP A 12 55.69 -8.60 7.31
CA ASP A 12 56.14 -7.31 6.82
C ASP A 12 55.01 -6.69 5.99
N VAL A 13 54.19 -5.86 6.64
CA VAL A 13 53.03 -5.17 6.06
C VAL A 13 53.43 -4.41 4.79
N LEU A 14 54.70 -3.98 4.68
CA LEU A 14 55.22 -3.34 3.48
C LEU A 14 55.35 -4.30 2.28
N LEU A 15 55.73 -5.56 2.52
CA LEU A 15 55.77 -6.59 1.49
C LEU A 15 54.36 -7.01 1.06
N GLU A 16 53.42 -7.16 2.01
CA GLU A 16 52.01 -7.41 1.69
C GLU A 16 51.40 -6.26 0.89
N LEU A 17 51.70 -5.00 1.26
CA LEU A 17 51.23 -3.82 0.53
C LEU A 17 51.78 -3.77 -0.90
N LYS A 18 53.08 -4.04 -1.09
CA LYS A 18 53.69 -4.09 -2.43
C LYS A 18 53.11 -5.22 -3.28
N SER A 19 52.86 -6.38 -2.67
CA SER A 19 52.21 -7.52 -3.33
C SER A 19 50.78 -7.17 -3.75
N PHE A 20 50.02 -6.55 -2.87
CA PHE A 20 48.66 -6.09 -3.14
C PHE A 20 48.61 -5.05 -4.27
N ILE A 21 49.45 -4.02 -4.20
CA ILE A 21 49.52 -2.99 -5.27
C ILE A 21 49.91 -3.64 -6.60
N GLY A 22 50.92 -4.51 -6.61
CA GLY A 22 51.35 -5.21 -7.83
C GLY A 22 50.25 -6.09 -8.41
N GLY A 23 49.53 -6.84 -7.57
CA GLY A 23 48.46 -7.74 -8.01
C GLY A 23 47.16 -7.04 -8.40
N ALA A 24 46.82 -5.91 -7.77
CA ALA A 24 45.61 -5.15 -8.06
C ALA A 24 45.74 -4.24 -9.29
N THR A 25 46.96 -3.85 -9.67
CA THR A 25 47.21 -2.93 -10.80
C THR A 25 47.68 -3.60 -12.09
N HIS A 26 48.29 -4.79 -12.03
CA HIS A 26 48.84 -5.47 -13.20
C HIS A 26 47.97 -6.62 -13.72
N SER A 27 47.78 -6.68 -15.04
CA SER A 27 46.96 -7.66 -15.79
C SER A 27 47.47 -9.11 -15.76
N THR A 28 48.53 -9.43 -15.01
CA THR A 28 49.01 -10.80 -14.84
C THR A 28 48.08 -11.52 -13.88
N LYS A 29 47.33 -12.54 -14.36
CA LYS A 29 46.38 -13.36 -13.57
C LYS A 29 46.93 -13.67 -12.17
N PRO A 30 46.59 -12.89 -11.14
CA PRO A 30 47.04 -13.17 -9.79
C PRO A 30 46.31 -14.42 -9.32
N ASN A 31 46.91 -15.17 -8.39
CA ASN A 31 46.12 -16.10 -7.62
C ASN A 31 45.12 -15.27 -6.77
N HIS A 32 43.88 -15.14 -7.24
CA HIS A 32 42.84 -14.28 -6.64
C HIS A 32 42.62 -14.59 -5.16
N PHE A 33 42.84 -15.84 -4.75
CA PHE A 33 42.79 -16.27 -3.36
C PHE A 33 43.90 -15.63 -2.50
N GLU A 34 45.16 -15.68 -2.97
CA GLU A 34 46.28 -15.09 -2.23
C GLU A 34 46.22 -13.56 -2.18
N LEU A 35 45.79 -12.93 -3.27
CA LEU A 35 45.60 -11.48 -3.33
C LEU A 35 44.49 -11.02 -2.37
N THR A 36 43.39 -11.78 -2.29
CA THR A 36 42.32 -11.52 -1.32
C THR A 36 42.79 -11.67 0.11
N LYS A 37 43.58 -12.70 0.42
CA LYS A 37 44.16 -12.89 1.75
C LYS A 37 45.09 -11.75 2.14
N ALA A 38 45.92 -11.26 1.22
CA ALA A 38 46.76 -10.09 1.44
C ALA A 38 45.91 -8.83 1.69
N ALA A 39 44.86 -8.61 0.89
CA ALA A 39 43.92 -7.50 1.07
C ALA A 39 43.24 -7.54 2.45
N LEU A 40 42.79 -8.72 2.90
CA LEU A 40 42.18 -8.91 4.21
C LEU A 40 43.17 -8.65 5.36
N ASN A 41 44.43 -9.03 5.22
CA ASN A 41 45.48 -8.70 6.20
C ASN A 41 45.76 -7.18 6.25
N LEU A 42 45.80 -6.51 5.09
CA LEU A 42 45.96 -5.07 5.02
C LEU A 42 44.79 -4.34 5.67
N LEU A 43 43.56 -4.80 5.44
CA LEU A 43 42.37 -4.24 6.08
C LEU A 43 42.43 -4.31 7.62
N LYS A 44 43.02 -5.39 8.16
CA LYS A 44 43.23 -5.58 9.62
C LYS A 44 44.36 -4.72 10.19
N THR A 45 45.42 -4.49 9.42
CA THR A 45 46.69 -3.96 9.93
C THR A 45 46.95 -2.50 9.57
N LEU A 46 46.34 -2.00 8.48
CA LEU A 46 46.63 -0.69 7.91
C LEU A 46 45.34 0.10 7.58
N PRO A 47 44.88 1.00 8.46
CA PRO A 47 43.69 1.82 8.23
C PRO A 47 43.72 2.65 6.94
N ALA A 48 44.91 3.10 6.51
CA ALA A 48 45.08 3.89 5.29
C ALA A 48 44.82 3.08 3.99
N ALA A 49 44.81 1.74 4.06
CA ALA A 49 44.53 0.89 2.91
C ALA A 49 43.05 0.51 2.76
N ARG A 50 42.17 0.95 3.67
CA ARG A 50 40.75 0.56 3.71
C ARG A 50 40.04 0.78 2.40
N ASP A 51 40.09 2.00 1.86
CA ASP A 51 39.34 2.36 0.65
C ASP A 51 39.84 1.56 -0.56
N ALA A 52 41.16 1.38 -0.69
CA ALA A 52 41.75 0.59 -1.77
C ALA A 52 41.39 -0.90 -1.68
N VAL A 53 41.30 -1.46 -0.46
CA VAL A 53 40.89 -2.85 -0.25
C VAL A 53 39.40 -3.03 -0.54
N LEU A 54 38.55 -2.10 -0.10
CA LEU A 54 37.12 -2.15 -0.39
C LEU A 54 36.83 -2.02 -1.90
N GLU A 55 37.57 -1.16 -2.60
CA GLU A 55 37.50 -1.03 -4.07
C GLU A 55 37.93 -2.32 -4.77
N TYR A 56 39.00 -2.97 -4.29
CA TYR A 56 39.39 -4.29 -4.79
C TYR A 56 38.28 -5.32 -4.56
N PHE A 57 37.62 -5.32 -3.39
CA PHE A 57 36.47 -6.19 -3.15
C PHE A 57 35.30 -5.91 -4.10
N CYS A 58 35.03 -4.64 -4.48
CA CYS A 58 34.05 -4.34 -5.54
C CYS A 58 34.34 -5.13 -6.82
N THR A 59 35.61 -5.22 -7.21
CA THR A 59 36.04 -6.00 -8.39
C THR A 59 35.79 -7.49 -8.21
N VAL A 60 36.15 -8.05 -7.04
CA VAL A 60 35.95 -9.48 -6.72
C VAL A 60 34.46 -9.85 -6.77
N PHE A 61 33.60 -9.09 -6.09
CA PHE A 61 32.16 -9.32 -6.09
C PHE A 61 31.57 -9.17 -7.49
N ASN A 62 32.01 -8.17 -8.27
CA ASN A 62 31.55 -8.01 -9.64
C ASN A 62 31.89 -9.20 -10.54
N VAL A 63 33.10 -9.76 -10.43
CA VAL A 63 33.48 -10.97 -11.20
C VAL A 63 32.62 -12.16 -10.80
N ALA A 64 32.43 -12.40 -9.50
CA ALA A 64 31.59 -13.49 -9.00
C ALA A 64 30.13 -13.35 -9.48
N THR A 65 29.58 -12.13 -9.45
CA THR A 65 28.24 -11.84 -9.99
C THR A 65 28.16 -12.03 -11.50
N GLN A 66 29.18 -11.60 -12.24
CA GLN A 66 29.24 -11.80 -13.69
C GLN A 66 29.21 -13.29 -14.06
N ASN A 67 30.04 -14.10 -13.39
CA ASN A 67 30.10 -15.54 -13.58
C ASN A 67 28.75 -16.19 -13.32
N PHE A 68 28.06 -15.76 -12.26
CA PHE A 68 26.72 -16.22 -11.93
C PHE A 68 25.68 -15.87 -13.03
N ILE A 69 25.67 -14.63 -13.53
CA ILE A 69 24.73 -14.22 -14.60
C ILE A 69 24.98 -15.02 -15.89
N VAL A 70 26.25 -15.18 -16.29
CA VAL A 70 26.61 -15.99 -17.46
C VAL A 70 26.17 -17.44 -17.30
N ARG A 71 26.24 -17.98 -16.08
CA ARG A 71 25.77 -19.33 -15.76
C ARG A 71 24.26 -19.48 -16.00
N ILE A 72 23.46 -18.51 -15.56
CA ILE A 72 22.01 -18.50 -15.79
C ILE A 72 21.69 -18.33 -17.28
N GLU A 73 22.36 -17.42 -17.98
CA GLU A 73 22.14 -17.24 -19.42
C GLU A 73 22.47 -18.52 -20.21
N THR A 74 23.52 -19.24 -19.78
CA THR A 74 23.87 -20.54 -20.34
C THR A 74 22.80 -21.59 -20.05
N GLU A 75 22.26 -21.62 -18.83
CA GLU A 75 21.14 -22.49 -18.47
C GLU A 75 19.89 -22.19 -19.32
N ILE A 76 19.55 -20.91 -19.51
CA ILE A 76 18.42 -20.50 -20.36
C ILE A 76 18.64 -20.93 -21.81
N ALA A 77 19.86 -20.78 -22.33
CA ALA A 77 20.18 -21.10 -23.72
C ALA A 77 20.31 -22.62 -23.99
N THR A 78 20.74 -23.41 -23.01
CA THR A 78 21.12 -24.82 -23.21
C THR A 78 20.29 -25.82 -22.41
N GLY A 79 19.51 -25.36 -21.43
CA GLY A 79 18.77 -26.20 -20.47
C GLY A 79 19.66 -26.91 -19.44
N GLN A 80 20.95 -26.62 -19.40
CA GLN A 80 21.91 -27.22 -18.48
C GLN A 80 22.57 -26.13 -17.63
N LEU A 81 22.53 -26.30 -16.31
CA LEU A 81 23.20 -25.40 -15.37
C LEU A 81 24.69 -25.78 -15.23
N PRO A 82 25.64 -24.93 -15.65
CA PRO A 82 27.05 -25.19 -15.42
C PRO A 82 27.38 -25.28 -13.93
N PRO A 83 28.43 -26.02 -13.52
CA PRO A 83 28.86 -26.07 -12.12
C PRO A 83 29.30 -24.70 -11.62
N ALA A 84 29.11 -24.44 -10.32
CA ALA A 84 29.62 -23.23 -9.67
C ALA A 84 31.15 -23.21 -9.65
N THR A 85 31.75 -22.03 -9.74
CA THR A 85 33.16 -21.80 -9.49
C THR A 85 33.43 -21.90 -7.98
N GLU A 86 34.00 -23.03 -7.52
CA GLU A 86 34.31 -23.26 -6.10
C GLU A 86 35.22 -22.16 -5.51
N ASP A 87 36.14 -21.63 -6.32
CA ASP A 87 37.06 -20.56 -5.94
C ASP A 87 36.31 -19.26 -5.57
N ASP A 88 35.27 -18.89 -6.33
CA ASP A 88 34.50 -17.67 -6.06
C ASP A 88 33.73 -17.80 -4.74
N GLU A 89 33.14 -18.96 -4.46
CA GLU A 89 32.41 -19.20 -3.21
C GLU A 89 33.33 -19.12 -1.98
N ALA A 90 34.53 -19.71 -2.07
CA ALA A 90 35.52 -19.69 -1.00
C ALA A 90 36.02 -18.26 -0.72
N ILE A 91 36.38 -17.52 -1.77
CA ILE A 91 36.86 -16.13 -1.66
C ILE A 91 35.79 -15.23 -1.03
N ILE A 92 34.54 -15.31 -1.51
CA ILE A 92 33.43 -14.51 -0.97
C ILE A 92 33.15 -14.88 0.49
N SER A 93 33.24 -16.16 0.85
CA SER A 93 33.04 -16.61 2.23
C SER A 93 34.15 -16.12 3.18
N GLU A 94 35.39 -16.02 2.72
CA GLU A 94 36.50 -15.49 3.52
C GLU A 94 36.33 -13.99 3.77
N ILE A 95 35.97 -13.23 2.72
CA ILE A 95 35.67 -11.79 2.84
C ILE A 95 34.50 -11.57 3.81
N HIS A 96 33.42 -12.33 3.66
CA HIS A 96 32.26 -12.29 4.54
C HIS A 96 32.67 -12.43 6.02
N GLY A 97 33.37 -13.51 6.35
CA GLY A 97 33.76 -13.78 7.74
C GLY A 97 34.59 -12.65 8.35
N VAL A 98 35.52 -12.07 7.59
CA VAL A 98 36.36 -10.97 8.09
C VAL A 98 35.56 -9.68 8.27
N ILE A 99 34.72 -9.30 7.31
CA ILE A 99 33.90 -8.09 7.38
C ILE A 99 32.91 -8.20 8.55
N CYS A 100 32.20 -9.31 8.67
CA CYS A 100 31.26 -9.56 9.76
C CYS A 100 31.94 -9.49 11.13
N ASN A 101 33.17 -10.01 11.25
CA ASN A 101 33.95 -9.92 12.49
C ASN A 101 34.33 -8.48 12.84
N PHE A 102 34.64 -7.63 11.85
CA PHE A 102 34.89 -6.20 12.11
C PHE A 102 33.66 -5.48 12.62
N VAL A 103 32.51 -5.70 11.98
CA VAL A 103 31.23 -5.10 12.39
C VAL A 103 30.87 -5.55 13.82
N SER A 104 31.00 -6.84 14.12
CA SER A 104 30.73 -7.37 15.47
C SER A 104 31.71 -6.87 16.54
N SER A 105 32.96 -6.58 16.16
CA SER A 105 33.98 -6.13 17.12
C SER A 105 33.87 -4.63 17.45
N ASN A 106 33.50 -3.80 16.48
CA ASN A 106 33.29 -2.37 16.67
C ASN A 106 32.28 -1.84 15.64
N ALA A 107 31.00 -2.00 15.96
CA ALA A 107 29.91 -1.62 15.08
C ALA A 107 29.90 -0.10 14.81
N GLU A 108 30.19 0.73 15.80
CA GLU A 108 30.14 2.21 15.69
C GLU A 108 31.09 2.73 14.61
N ALA A 109 32.31 2.20 14.54
CA ALA A 109 33.28 2.62 13.53
C ALA A 109 33.05 1.99 12.15
N TRP A 110 32.62 0.72 12.10
CA TRP A 110 32.62 -0.04 10.84
C TRP A 110 31.26 -0.12 10.16
N ALA A 111 30.16 -0.20 10.90
CA ALA A 111 28.85 -0.45 10.30
C ALA A 111 28.43 0.64 9.30
N PRO A 112 28.60 1.96 9.55
CA PRO A 112 28.25 2.98 8.56
C PRO A 112 29.07 2.88 7.27
N ILE A 113 30.37 2.62 7.38
CA ILE A 113 31.30 2.51 6.25
C ILE A 113 30.98 1.28 5.41
N ILE A 114 30.89 0.12 6.08
CA ILE A 114 30.64 -1.17 5.41
C ILE A 114 29.23 -1.23 4.83
N SER A 115 28.23 -0.70 5.54
CA SER A 115 26.86 -0.61 5.04
C SER A 115 26.81 0.21 3.76
N THR A 116 27.38 1.42 3.76
CA THR A 116 27.43 2.29 2.57
C THR A 116 28.11 1.60 1.40
N TRP A 117 29.30 1.03 1.61
CA TRP A 117 30.02 0.28 0.58
C TRP A 117 29.19 -0.90 0.03
N SER A 118 28.59 -1.70 0.91
CA SER A 118 27.80 -2.87 0.51
C SER A 118 26.57 -2.50 -0.31
N LEU A 119 25.90 -1.41 0.08
CA LEU A 119 24.71 -0.89 -0.59
C LEU A 119 25.05 -0.29 -1.95
N GLU A 120 26.08 0.55 -2.03
CA GLU A 120 26.55 1.12 -3.29
C GLU A 120 26.93 0.03 -4.30
N LEU A 121 27.69 -0.97 -3.84
CA LEU A 121 28.06 -2.12 -4.67
C LEU A 121 26.83 -2.92 -5.11
N LEU A 122 25.87 -3.21 -4.23
CA LEU A 122 24.61 -3.85 -4.60
C LEU A 122 23.83 -3.03 -5.65
N GLY A 123 23.81 -1.70 -5.52
CA GLY A 123 23.21 -0.78 -6.49
C GLY A 123 23.88 -0.85 -7.86
N GLU A 124 25.20 -0.82 -7.90
CA GLU A 124 25.99 -0.95 -9.12
C GLU A 124 25.79 -2.30 -9.80
N LEU A 125 25.87 -3.40 -9.05
CA LEU A 125 25.67 -4.76 -9.58
C LEU A 125 24.26 -4.91 -10.15
N SER A 126 23.24 -4.46 -9.39
CA SER A 126 21.84 -4.53 -9.82
C SER A 126 21.61 -3.74 -11.12
N THR A 127 22.23 -2.57 -11.26
CA THR A 127 22.09 -1.71 -12.44
C THR A 127 22.89 -2.24 -13.63
N ARG A 128 24.14 -2.68 -13.40
CA ARG A 128 25.06 -3.14 -14.45
C ARG A 128 24.55 -4.38 -15.17
N TYR A 129 23.88 -5.27 -14.44
CA TYR A 129 23.33 -6.50 -14.99
C TYR A 129 21.81 -6.43 -15.17
N ALA A 130 21.20 -5.25 -15.03
CA ALA A 130 19.78 -5.05 -15.28
C ALA A 130 19.40 -5.50 -16.70
N GLY A 131 18.29 -6.23 -16.83
CA GLY A 131 17.79 -6.73 -18.11
C GLY A 131 18.55 -7.93 -18.70
N ARG A 132 19.63 -8.40 -18.06
CA ARG A 132 20.25 -9.68 -18.41
C ARG A 132 19.49 -10.85 -17.78
N ALA A 133 19.72 -12.06 -18.26
CA ALA A 133 19.14 -13.29 -17.70
C ALA A 133 17.59 -13.30 -17.54
N HIS A 134 16.84 -12.57 -18.37
CA HIS A 134 15.38 -12.40 -18.26
C HIS A 134 14.92 -11.94 -16.86
N VAL A 135 15.64 -11.00 -16.23
CA VAL A 135 15.18 -10.34 -14.99
C VAL A 135 13.75 -9.84 -15.21
N SER A 136 12.82 -10.43 -14.48
CA SER A 136 11.39 -10.16 -14.54
C SER A 136 11.06 -8.73 -14.10
N THR A 137 9.89 -8.24 -14.50
CA THR A 137 9.36 -6.95 -14.05
C THR A 137 8.89 -6.97 -12.59
N SER A 138 8.78 -8.14 -11.95
CA SER A 138 8.35 -8.24 -10.55
C SER A 138 9.53 -8.15 -9.58
N VAL A 139 9.34 -7.37 -8.51
CA VAL A 139 10.34 -7.24 -7.41
C VAL A 139 10.62 -8.60 -6.78
N ASN A 140 9.62 -9.47 -6.67
CA ASN A 140 9.75 -10.78 -6.05
C ASN A 140 10.65 -11.73 -6.85
N GLU A 141 10.47 -11.82 -8.17
CA GLU A 141 11.34 -12.66 -9.02
C GLU A 141 12.76 -12.11 -9.08
N THR A 142 12.90 -10.79 -9.15
CA THR A 142 14.21 -10.11 -9.09
C THR A 142 14.92 -10.41 -7.77
N LEU A 143 14.21 -10.35 -6.65
CA LEU A 143 14.72 -10.73 -5.33
C LEU A 143 15.20 -12.18 -5.30
N GLN A 144 14.40 -13.14 -5.79
CA GLN A 144 14.79 -14.55 -5.79
C GLN A 144 16.04 -14.81 -6.64
N LEU A 145 16.14 -14.17 -7.80
CA LEU A 145 17.32 -14.25 -8.66
C LEU A 145 18.57 -13.76 -7.92
N TRP A 146 18.54 -12.55 -7.37
CA TRP A 146 19.69 -11.98 -6.69
C TRP A 146 20.03 -12.71 -5.39
N MET A 147 19.04 -13.21 -4.66
CA MET A 147 19.28 -14.03 -3.48
C MET A 147 19.86 -15.40 -3.83
N SER A 148 19.74 -15.88 -5.06
CA SER A 148 20.39 -17.14 -5.50
C SER A 148 21.88 -16.98 -5.83
N CYS A 149 22.36 -15.75 -6.08
CA CYS A 149 23.78 -15.44 -6.25
C CYS A 149 24.48 -15.31 -4.89
N ARG A 150 25.57 -16.05 -4.70
CA ARG A 150 26.36 -16.03 -3.45
C ARG A 150 26.90 -14.63 -3.13
N ALA A 151 27.43 -13.93 -4.12
CA ALA A 151 28.03 -12.61 -3.95
C ALA A 151 27.02 -11.57 -3.42
N THR A 152 25.88 -11.42 -4.08
CA THR A 152 24.84 -10.47 -3.66
C THR A 152 24.15 -10.89 -2.36
N ARG A 153 23.92 -12.20 -2.13
CA ARG A 153 23.42 -12.69 -0.84
C ARG A 153 24.36 -12.31 0.31
N THR A 154 25.67 -12.51 0.13
CA THR A 154 26.68 -12.12 1.13
C THR A 154 26.69 -10.61 1.38
N LEU A 155 26.54 -9.77 0.35
CA LEU A 155 26.44 -8.32 0.56
C LEU A 155 25.20 -7.95 1.38
N ILE A 156 24.05 -8.58 1.08
CA ILE A 156 22.81 -8.39 1.84
C ILE A 156 22.94 -8.84 3.30
N ASP A 157 23.60 -9.97 3.54
CA ASP A 157 23.85 -10.47 4.89
C ASP A 157 24.71 -9.46 5.69
N ILE A 158 25.76 -8.91 5.06
CA ILE A 158 26.62 -7.87 5.64
C ILE A 158 25.79 -6.60 5.94
N THR A 159 24.99 -6.13 4.99
CA THR A 159 24.11 -4.96 5.17
C THR A 159 23.17 -5.18 6.35
N THR A 160 22.51 -6.33 6.40
CA THR A 160 21.55 -6.67 7.46
C THR A 160 22.21 -6.73 8.82
N GLN A 161 23.43 -7.31 8.91
CA GLN A 161 24.21 -7.32 10.14
C GLN A 161 24.59 -5.90 10.57
N CYS A 162 24.99 -5.03 9.64
CA CYS A 162 25.30 -3.63 9.95
C CYS A 162 24.10 -2.92 10.57
N LEU A 163 22.90 -3.10 10.00
CA LEU A 163 21.66 -2.53 10.54
C LEU A 163 21.27 -3.15 11.89
N SER A 164 21.40 -4.47 12.07
CA SER A 164 21.03 -5.14 13.32
C SER A 164 21.97 -4.82 14.48
N SER A 165 23.22 -4.48 14.18
CA SER A 165 24.24 -4.16 15.20
C SER A 165 24.00 -2.81 15.88
N HIS A 166 23.09 -1.98 15.35
CA HIS A 166 22.86 -0.59 15.74
C HIS A 166 21.38 -0.28 15.99
N ILE A 167 20.76 -0.92 16.98
CA ILE A 167 19.33 -0.73 17.24
C ILE A 167 19.01 0.60 17.98
N HIS A 168 19.99 1.36 18.49
CA HIS A 168 19.67 2.49 19.39
C HIS A 168 20.39 3.84 19.21
N SER A 169 21.37 4.02 18.32
CA SER A 169 22.00 5.36 18.18
C SER A 169 22.43 5.82 16.78
N ASP A 170 22.66 4.93 15.80
CA ASP A 170 23.19 5.35 14.48
C ASP A 170 22.60 4.59 13.27
N THR A 171 21.44 3.94 13.42
CA THR A 171 20.74 3.25 12.31
C THR A 171 20.42 4.22 11.16
N GLU A 172 20.31 5.51 11.44
CA GLU A 172 19.99 6.55 10.46
C GLU A 172 21.01 6.63 9.33
N ALA A 173 22.32 6.51 9.61
CA ALA A 173 23.35 6.59 8.56
C ALA A 173 23.23 5.44 7.55
N CYS A 174 23.03 4.21 8.06
CA CYS A 174 22.86 3.03 7.22
C CYS A 174 21.57 3.09 6.39
N ILE A 175 20.47 3.58 6.98
CA ILE A 175 19.20 3.73 6.28
C ILE A 175 19.26 4.86 5.25
N ASN A 176 19.92 5.97 5.55
CA ASN A 176 20.12 7.05 4.58
C ASN A 176 20.93 6.55 3.39
N ALA A 177 22.00 5.78 3.60
CA ALA A 177 22.76 5.15 2.52
C ALA A 177 21.88 4.21 1.67
N LEU A 178 20.98 3.43 2.28
CA LEU A 178 20.05 2.55 1.56
C LEU A 178 19.11 3.35 0.65
N LEU A 179 18.56 4.46 1.17
CA LEU A 179 17.61 5.29 0.43
C LEU A 179 18.30 6.12 -0.65
N ASP A 180 19.49 6.66 -0.39
CA ASP A 180 20.28 7.41 -1.37
C ASP A 180 20.69 6.51 -2.53
N THR A 181 21.10 5.28 -2.23
CA THR A 181 21.40 4.26 -3.25
C THR A 181 20.15 3.88 -4.04
N SER A 182 19.00 3.73 -3.36
CA SER A 182 17.72 3.47 -4.01
C SER A 182 17.36 4.58 -5.00
N VAL A 183 17.51 5.86 -4.62
CA VAL A 183 17.26 6.98 -5.53
C VAL A 183 18.13 6.93 -6.79
N LYS A 184 19.37 6.46 -6.67
CA LYS A 184 20.34 6.36 -7.78
C LYS A 184 20.10 5.15 -8.69
N HIS A 185 19.66 4.03 -8.14
CA HIS A 185 19.64 2.73 -8.82
C HIS A 185 18.25 2.09 -8.99
N SER A 186 17.19 2.74 -8.51
CA SER A 186 15.80 2.33 -8.76
C SER A 186 15.48 2.37 -10.27
N PRO A 187 14.71 1.41 -10.83
CA PRO A 187 13.99 0.32 -10.14
C PRO A 187 14.84 -0.93 -9.86
N ASN A 188 16.06 -1.00 -10.36
CA ASN A 188 16.87 -2.23 -10.33
C ASN A 188 17.34 -2.61 -8.92
N PHE A 189 17.35 -1.65 -7.98
CA PHE A 189 17.75 -1.84 -6.59
C PHE A 189 16.57 -2.07 -5.63
N ASP A 190 15.33 -1.95 -6.09
CA ASP A 190 14.13 -2.00 -5.24
C ASP A 190 14.01 -3.31 -4.46
N TRP A 191 14.55 -4.41 -5.00
CA TRP A 191 14.59 -5.71 -4.33
C TRP A 191 15.42 -5.68 -3.04
N VAL A 192 16.49 -4.87 -2.98
CA VAL A 192 17.32 -4.71 -1.77
C VAL A 192 16.50 -3.99 -0.70
N VAL A 193 15.82 -2.90 -1.07
CA VAL A 193 14.95 -2.15 -0.15
C VAL A 193 13.81 -3.02 0.35
N ALA A 194 13.22 -3.84 -0.53
CA ALA A 194 12.17 -4.80 -0.16
C ALA A 194 12.69 -5.85 0.82
N HIS A 195 13.87 -6.45 0.57
CA HIS A 195 14.44 -7.45 1.48
C HIS A 195 14.83 -6.87 2.84
N VAL A 196 15.54 -5.74 2.86
CA VAL A 196 15.91 -5.05 4.11
C VAL A 196 14.65 -4.58 4.84
N GLY A 197 13.62 -4.17 4.10
CA GLY A 197 12.30 -3.84 4.64
C GLY A 197 11.61 -5.02 5.32
N SER A 198 11.79 -6.25 4.85
CA SER A 198 11.27 -7.43 5.56
C SER A 198 11.98 -7.68 6.90
N CYS A 199 13.26 -7.30 7.01
CA CYS A 199 14.01 -7.40 8.26
C CYS A 199 13.71 -6.24 9.24
N PHE A 200 13.44 -5.04 8.72
CA PHE A 200 13.24 -3.81 9.49
C PHE A 200 12.01 -3.02 9.00
N PRO A 201 10.78 -3.57 9.09
CA PRO A 201 9.60 -3.07 8.38
C PRO A 201 9.23 -1.66 8.79
N THR A 202 9.03 -1.39 10.08
CA THR A 202 8.57 -0.09 10.56
C THR A 202 9.46 1.06 10.10
N THR A 203 10.78 0.88 10.18
CA THR A 203 11.75 1.91 9.82
C THR A 203 11.83 2.14 8.31
N VAL A 204 11.91 1.06 7.53
CA VAL A 204 12.03 1.15 6.07
C VAL A 204 10.74 1.68 5.46
N ILE A 205 9.57 1.19 5.88
CA ILE A 205 8.26 1.64 5.37
C ILE A 205 8.10 3.15 5.58
N THR A 206 8.32 3.64 6.80
CA THR A 206 8.18 5.07 7.13
C THR A 206 9.10 5.94 6.28
N ARG A 207 10.33 5.49 6.05
CA ARG A 207 11.32 6.22 5.27
C ARG A 207 11.06 6.17 3.77
N VAL A 208 10.66 5.02 3.22
CA VAL A 208 10.24 4.87 1.81
C VAL A 208 9.06 5.80 1.51
N LEU A 209 8.06 5.85 2.40
CA LEU A 209 6.94 6.79 2.28
C LEU A 209 7.41 8.26 2.33
N SER A 210 8.29 8.61 3.27
CA SER A 210 8.82 9.97 3.41
C SER A 210 9.62 10.41 2.18
N CYS A 211 10.49 9.54 1.66
CA CYS A 211 11.26 9.79 0.44
C CYS A 211 10.35 9.91 -0.80
N GLY A 212 9.36 9.02 -0.92
CA GLY A 212 8.36 9.10 -1.98
C GLY A 212 7.56 10.39 -1.95
N LEU A 213 7.12 10.81 -0.76
CA LEU A 213 6.38 12.07 -0.56
C LEU A 213 7.24 13.30 -0.89
N LYS A 214 8.51 13.31 -0.48
CA LYS A 214 9.45 14.40 -0.77
C LYS A 214 9.68 14.56 -2.28
N ASP A 215 9.78 13.47 -3.02
CA ASP A 215 9.89 13.51 -4.48
C ASP A 215 8.57 13.96 -5.12
N PHE A 216 7.45 13.40 -4.66
CA PHE A 216 6.12 13.71 -5.17
C PHE A 216 5.76 15.20 -4.99
N CYS A 217 6.09 15.82 -3.86
CA CYS A 217 5.80 17.23 -3.63
C CYS A 217 6.66 18.19 -4.48
N GLN A 218 7.82 17.74 -4.95
CA GLN A 218 8.67 18.50 -5.86
C GLN A 218 8.15 18.44 -7.31
N ASN A 219 7.50 17.33 -7.69
CA ASN A 219 6.92 17.11 -9.00
C ASN A 219 5.50 17.70 -9.10
N LYS A 220 5.40 18.98 -9.47
CA LYS A 220 4.15 19.75 -9.50
C LYS A 220 3.20 19.45 -10.68
N SER A 221 3.58 18.56 -11.60
CA SER A 221 2.76 18.20 -12.77
C SER A 221 2.21 16.78 -12.63
N TYR A 222 0.92 16.59 -12.92
CA TYR A 222 0.24 15.28 -12.86
C TYR A 222 0.93 14.20 -13.70
N GLU A 223 1.37 14.54 -14.91
CA GLU A 223 2.06 13.59 -15.80
C GLU A 223 3.41 13.13 -15.21
N GLN A 224 4.10 14.03 -14.50
CA GLN A 224 5.39 13.74 -13.87
C GLN A 224 5.23 13.01 -12.53
N GLY A 225 4.17 13.31 -11.76
CA GLY A 225 3.89 12.69 -10.48
C GLY A 225 3.31 11.27 -10.61
N SER A 226 2.25 11.10 -11.43
CA SER A 226 1.54 9.83 -11.57
C SER A 226 2.34 8.73 -12.29
N GLN A 227 3.24 9.13 -13.19
CA GLN A 227 4.15 8.21 -13.90
C GLN A 227 5.58 8.22 -13.32
N SER A 228 5.79 8.85 -12.16
CA SER A 228 7.12 8.90 -11.53
C SER A 228 7.65 7.48 -11.31
N PRO A 229 8.87 7.16 -11.81
CA PRO A 229 9.51 5.88 -11.56
C PRO A 229 9.63 5.59 -10.05
N LYS A 230 9.88 6.62 -9.24
CA LYS A 230 9.99 6.51 -7.79
C LYS A 230 8.66 6.17 -7.14
N LEU A 231 7.54 6.71 -7.64
CA LEU A 231 6.22 6.35 -7.15
C LEU A 231 5.91 4.87 -7.43
N LYS A 232 6.23 4.39 -8.64
CA LYS A 232 6.09 2.97 -9.00
C LYS A 232 6.98 2.08 -8.12
N SER A 233 8.20 2.54 -7.82
CA SER A 233 9.12 1.87 -6.90
C SER A 233 8.54 1.75 -5.48
N VAL A 234 8.03 2.86 -4.91
CA VAL A 234 7.35 2.86 -3.60
C VAL A 234 6.20 1.86 -3.58
N VAL A 235 5.36 1.86 -4.62
CA VAL A 235 4.25 0.91 -4.76
C VAL A 235 4.75 -0.53 -4.84
N GLY A 236 5.80 -0.81 -5.60
CA GLY A 236 6.40 -2.15 -5.73
C GLY A 236 6.99 -2.67 -4.41
N ILE A 237 7.71 -1.81 -3.68
CA ILE A 237 8.30 -2.15 -2.38
C ILE A 237 7.20 -2.42 -1.35
N LEU A 238 6.23 -1.51 -1.19
CA LEU A 238 5.13 -1.70 -0.25
C LEU A 238 4.25 -2.89 -0.63
N GLY A 239 4.03 -3.13 -1.93
CA GLY A 239 3.31 -4.30 -2.42
C GLY A 239 3.99 -5.61 -2.04
N HIS A 240 5.31 -5.68 -2.10
CA HIS A 240 6.07 -6.85 -1.61
C HIS A 240 5.95 -7.01 -0.10
N LEU A 241 6.16 -5.94 0.67
CA LEU A 241 6.12 -5.96 2.13
C LEU A 241 4.73 -6.28 2.69
N ALA A 242 3.67 -5.91 1.99
CA ALA A 242 2.30 -6.11 2.46
C ALA A 242 1.93 -7.59 2.68
N GLY A 243 2.64 -8.53 2.05
CA GLY A 243 2.42 -9.96 2.27
C GLY A 243 2.74 -10.42 3.71
N SER A 244 3.63 -9.73 4.42
CA SER A 244 4.05 -10.11 5.78
C SER A 244 3.93 -8.97 6.81
N HIS A 245 3.86 -7.72 6.34
CA HIS A 245 3.93 -6.52 7.17
C HIS A 245 2.77 -5.55 6.89
N CYS A 246 1.58 -6.08 6.61
CA CYS A 246 0.41 -5.24 6.29
C CYS A 246 0.06 -4.26 7.44
N GLU A 247 0.21 -4.68 8.70
CA GLU A 247 -0.10 -3.83 9.86
C GLU A 247 0.93 -2.71 10.08
N ASP A 248 2.21 -2.96 9.77
CA ASP A 248 3.24 -1.91 9.78
C ASP A 248 2.97 -0.86 8.70
N ILE A 249 2.59 -1.30 7.50
CA ILE A 249 2.20 -0.41 6.39
C ILE A 249 1.00 0.41 6.78
N HIS A 250 -0.03 -0.23 7.32
CA HIS A 250 -1.24 0.40 7.80
C HIS A 250 -0.93 1.53 8.81
N THR A 251 -0.18 1.20 9.86
CA THR A 251 0.21 2.14 10.91
C THR A 251 0.99 3.33 10.32
N ALA A 252 1.96 3.07 9.42
CA ALA A 252 2.76 4.14 8.83
C ALA A 252 1.95 5.06 7.89
N LEU A 253 1.00 4.52 7.13
CA LEU A 253 0.09 5.31 6.28
C LEU A 253 -0.85 6.17 7.15
N LEU A 254 -1.38 5.60 8.22
CA LEU A 254 -2.23 6.29 9.18
C LEU A 254 -1.48 7.43 9.88
N ASP A 255 -0.26 7.16 10.35
CA ASP A 255 0.61 8.15 10.98
C ASP A 255 0.93 9.30 10.03
N LEU A 256 1.20 8.99 8.76
CA LEU A 256 1.46 9.99 7.72
C LEU A 256 0.23 10.86 7.45
N PHE A 257 -0.95 10.24 7.36
CA PHE A 257 -2.22 10.95 7.20
C PHE A 257 -2.50 11.87 8.40
N ASN A 258 -2.43 11.34 9.62
CA ASN A 258 -2.64 12.10 10.85
C ASN A 258 -1.61 13.22 11.01
N TRP A 259 -0.36 13.01 10.60
CA TRP A 259 0.66 14.04 10.56
C TRP A 259 0.30 15.19 9.61
N SER A 260 -0.31 14.90 8.45
CA SER A 260 -0.77 15.93 7.50
C SER A 260 -1.92 16.78 8.03
N LEU A 261 -2.77 16.20 8.89
CA LEU A 261 -3.87 16.90 9.55
C LEU A 261 -3.43 17.74 10.76
N LYS A 262 -2.21 17.58 11.28
CA LYS A 262 -1.73 18.43 12.37
C LYS A 262 -1.59 19.89 11.88
N PRO A 263 -2.05 20.88 12.67
CA PRO A 263 -1.97 22.29 12.28
C PRO A 263 -0.52 22.67 11.99
N LEU A 264 -0.31 23.53 10.98
CA LEU A 264 1.02 24.03 10.66
C LEU A 264 1.54 24.90 11.80
N SER A 265 2.70 24.55 12.33
CA SER A 265 3.36 25.38 13.35
C SER A 265 4.05 26.57 12.66
N PRO A 266 4.08 27.76 13.29
CA PRO A 266 4.73 28.94 12.71
C PRO A 266 6.25 28.78 12.50
N GLY A 267 6.87 27.72 13.04
CA GLY A 267 8.26 27.34 12.81
C GLY A 267 8.50 26.24 11.76
N ASP A 268 7.45 25.72 11.11
CA ASP A 268 7.61 24.66 10.10
C ASP A 268 8.34 25.21 8.86
N GLN A 269 9.38 24.52 8.40
CA GLN A 269 10.08 24.83 7.16
C GLN A 269 9.13 24.73 5.95
N GLU A 270 9.35 25.53 4.91
CA GLU A 270 8.50 25.54 3.70
C GLU A 270 8.38 24.15 3.05
N ASP A 271 9.45 23.36 3.05
CA ASP A 271 9.44 21.97 2.54
C ASP A 271 8.47 21.07 3.33
N CYS A 272 8.42 21.22 4.66
CA CYS A 272 7.49 20.50 5.52
C CYS A 272 6.04 20.89 5.20
N LYS A 273 5.78 22.18 4.94
CA LYS A 273 4.44 22.67 4.56
C LYS A 273 3.99 22.07 3.22
N LEU A 274 4.91 22.02 2.24
CA LEU A 274 4.65 21.43 0.93
C LEU A 274 4.34 19.93 1.05
N GLN A 275 5.13 19.20 1.83
CA GLN A 275 4.91 17.78 2.08
C GLN A 275 3.54 17.53 2.73
N LYS A 276 3.18 18.27 3.79
CA LYS A 276 1.86 18.15 4.46
C LYS A 276 0.70 18.34 3.47
N LYS A 277 0.80 19.32 2.56
CA LYS A 277 -0.22 19.57 1.53
C LYS A 277 -0.30 18.47 0.48
N ALA A 278 0.85 17.87 0.13
CA ALA A 278 0.97 16.83 -0.88
C ALA A 278 0.61 15.43 -0.35
N THR A 279 0.55 15.23 0.98
CA THR A 279 0.34 13.93 1.60
C THR A 279 -0.92 13.23 1.11
N VAL A 280 -2.08 13.89 1.12
CA VAL A 280 -3.33 13.24 0.70
C VAL A 280 -3.33 12.89 -0.80
N PRO A 281 -2.94 13.79 -1.73
CA PRO A 281 -2.74 13.42 -3.13
C PRO A 281 -1.79 12.24 -3.32
N PHE A 282 -0.67 12.21 -2.58
CA PHE A 282 0.28 11.11 -2.61
C PHE A 282 -0.35 9.78 -2.16
N LEU A 283 -1.07 9.77 -1.03
CA LEU A 283 -1.76 8.59 -0.50
C LEU A 283 -2.84 8.08 -1.47
N LEU A 284 -3.64 8.99 -2.06
CA LEU A 284 -4.65 8.64 -3.06
C LEU A 284 -4.01 7.99 -4.30
N GLN A 285 -2.87 8.53 -4.75
CA GLN A 285 -2.17 7.96 -5.89
C GLN A 285 -1.55 6.59 -5.57
N LEU A 286 -1.02 6.38 -4.36
CA LEU A 286 -0.55 5.07 -3.92
C LEU A 286 -1.68 4.04 -3.89
N ALA A 287 -2.84 4.40 -3.33
CA ALA A 287 -4.03 3.55 -3.28
C ALA A 287 -4.56 3.23 -4.69
N TYR A 288 -4.48 4.20 -5.60
CA TYR A 288 -4.93 4.00 -6.98
C TYR A 288 -4.05 2.99 -7.74
N LEU A 289 -2.74 3.01 -7.48
CA LEU A 289 -1.76 2.13 -8.11
C LEU A 289 -1.66 0.74 -7.44
N SER A 290 -2.14 0.59 -6.19
CA SER A 290 -2.02 -0.65 -5.42
C SER A 290 -3.28 -1.01 -4.65
N PRO A 291 -4.00 -2.07 -5.06
CA PRO A 291 -5.16 -2.58 -4.32
C PRO A 291 -4.83 -2.94 -2.87
N THR A 292 -3.63 -3.48 -2.61
CA THR A 292 -3.21 -3.87 -1.26
C THR A 292 -3.07 -2.65 -0.34
N ILE A 293 -2.55 -1.53 -0.87
CA ILE A 293 -2.47 -0.27 -0.12
C ILE A 293 -3.87 0.30 0.09
N LEU A 294 -4.76 0.22 -0.91
CA LEU A 294 -6.16 0.64 -0.75
C LEU A 294 -6.83 -0.10 0.41
N VAL A 295 -6.71 -1.42 0.48
CA VAL A 295 -7.26 -2.22 1.59
C VAL A 295 -6.71 -1.77 2.94
N ALA A 296 -5.41 -1.47 3.03
CA ALA A 296 -4.81 -0.94 4.25
C ALA A 296 -5.41 0.42 4.64
N ILE A 297 -5.59 1.35 3.70
CA ILE A 297 -6.19 2.66 4.00
C ILE A 297 -7.69 2.52 4.36
N SER A 298 -8.41 1.58 3.74
CA SER A 298 -9.84 1.41 3.93
C SER A 298 -10.24 0.96 5.35
N LYS A 299 -9.36 0.26 6.07
CA LYS A 299 -9.65 -0.26 7.42
C LYS A 299 -10.00 0.84 8.43
N ASP A 300 -9.32 1.98 8.36
CA ASP A 300 -9.45 3.07 9.34
C ASP A 300 -10.32 4.24 8.88
N ILE A 301 -10.94 4.15 7.68
CA ILE A 301 -11.78 5.25 7.16
C ILE A 301 -12.83 5.68 8.20
N CYS A 302 -13.40 4.72 8.92
CA CYS A 302 -14.40 4.94 9.95
C CYS A 302 -13.89 5.78 11.13
N GLU A 303 -12.62 5.60 11.53
CA GLU A 303 -12.04 6.30 12.69
C GLU A 303 -11.38 7.63 12.29
N THR A 304 -10.84 7.71 11.08
CA THR A 304 -10.07 8.89 10.64
C THR A 304 -10.88 9.92 9.88
N LEU A 305 -11.78 9.50 8.99
CA LEU A 305 -12.49 10.41 8.07
C LEU A 305 -13.75 11.00 8.72
N THR A 306 -13.57 11.68 9.86
CA THR A 306 -14.67 12.39 10.53
C THR A 306 -15.06 13.68 9.78
N LEU A 307 -16.27 14.21 10.03
CA LEU A 307 -16.71 15.49 9.45
C LEU A 307 -15.73 16.65 9.70
N SER A 308 -15.06 16.64 10.85
CA SER A 308 -14.01 17.60 11.21
C SER A 308 -12.80 17.47 10.27
N ALA A 309 -12.32 16.24 10.04
CA ALA A 309 -11.23 15.96 9.12
C ALA A 309 -11.59 16.38 7.69
N VAL A 310 -12.79 16.04 7.20
CA VAL A 310 -13.25 16.44 5.86
C VAL A 310 -13.27 17.97 5.71
N THR A 311 -13.79 18.69 6.71
CA THR A 311 -13.82 20.16 6.68
C THR A 311 -12.41 20.76 6.60
N GLN A 312 -11.44 20.14 7.27
CA GLN A 312 -10.04 20.55 7.19
C GLN A 312 -9.43 20.24 5.82
N LEU A 313 -9.71 19.05 5.26
CA LEU A 313 -9.22 18.62 3.95
C LEU A 313 -9.76 19.51 2.81
N CYS A 314 -11.02 19.95 2.90
CA CYS A 314 -11.63 20.83 1.90
C CYS A 314 -10.85 22.14 1.67
N ARG A 315 -10.05 22.59 2.64
CA ARG A 315 -9.20 23.77 2.50
C ARG A 315 -8.02 23.58 1.56
N PHE A 316 -7.65 22.33 1.26
CA PHE A 316 -6.49 21.99 0.43
C PHE A 316 -6.85 21.54 -0.98
N ILE A 317 -8.15 21.37 -1.31
CA ILE A 317 -8.61 20.85 -2.59
C ILE A 317 -8.05 21.65 -3.78
N ASP A 318 -8.06 22.99 -3.71
CA ASP A 318 -7.54 23.84 -4.78
C ASP A 318 -6.04 23.61 -5.03
N ASP A 319 -5.28 23.30 -3.97
CA ASP A 319 -3.88 22.93 -4.08
C ASP A 319 -3.71 21.51 -4.63
N TRP A 320 -4.64 20.60 -4.33
CA TRP A 320 -4.59 19.22 -4.79
C TRP A 320 -4.82 19.05 -6.29
N CYS A 321 -5.67 19.90 -6.88
CA CYS A 321 -5.93 19.89 -8.33
C CYS A 321 -4.65 19.95 -9.18
N LYS A 322 -3.58 20.58 -8.66
CA LYS A 322 -2.27 20.64 -9.33
C LYS A 322 -1.63 19.27 -9.52
N TYR A 323 -1.83 18.36 -8.58
CA TYR A 323 -1.28 17.00 -8.63
C TYR A 323 -2.08 16.07 -9.53
N PHE A 324 -3.33 16.39 -9.88
CA PHE A 324 -4.21 15.56 -10.72
C PHE A 324 -4.54 16.20 -12.08
N GLY A 325 -4.06 17.41 -12.34
CA GLY A 325 -4.26 18.16 -13.58
C GLY A 325 -5.61 18.89 -13.63
N SER A 326 -6.69 18.27 -13.17
CA SER A 326 -8.03 18.89 -13.12
C SER A 326 -8.83 18.48 -11.88
N PRO A 327 -9.83 19.28 -11.47
CA PRO A 327 -10.78 18.91 -10.42
C PRO A 327 -11.58 17.64 -10.77
N ASP A 328 -11.95 17.47 -12.05
CA ASP A 328 -12.71 16.31 -12.51
C ASP A 328 -11.89 15.03 -12.42
N ALA A 329 -10.60 15.06 -12.76
CA ALA A 329 -9.70 13.91 -12.60
C ALA A 329 -9.55 13.50 -11.13
N LEU A 330 -9.48 14.46 -10.20
CA LEU A 330 -9.49 14.15 -8.77
C LEU A 330 -10.81 13.49 -8.35
N LYS A 331 -11.95 14.01 -8.82
CA LYS A 331 -13.27 13.43 -8.56
C LYS A 331 -13.36 11.99 -9.07
N GLU A 332 -12.92 11.73 -10.30
CA GLU A 332 -12.89 10.39 -10.90
C GLU A 332 -12.01 9.42 -10.10
N ILE A 333 -10.81 9.83 -9.69
CA ILE A 333 -9.93 8.98 -8.89
C ILE A 333 -10.59 8.64 -7.55
N ILE A 334 -11.19 9.60 -6.86
CA ILE A 334 -11.87 9.34 -5.58
C ILE A 334 -13.03 8.36 -5.76
N ILE A 335 -13.87 8.56 -6.79
CA ILE A 335 -14.99 7.64 -7.07
C ILE A 335 -14.49 6.24 -7.39
N ASN A 336 -13.46 6.12 -8.23
CA ASN A 336 -12.86 4.84 -8.58
C ASN A 336 -12.25 4.12 -7.37
N LEU A 337 -11.64 4.87 -6.45
CA LEU A 337 -11.12 4.31 -5.19
C LEU A 337 -12.26 3.82 -4.30
N ILE A 338 -13.31 4.61 -4.12
CA ILE A 338 -14.49 4.25 -3.31
C ILE A 338 -15.14 2.97 -3.86
N ILE A 339 -15.33 2.85 -5.18
CA ILE A 339 -15.92 1.66 -5.81
C ILE A 339 -15.10 0.39 -5.54
N LYS A 340 -13.77 0.53 -5.45
CA LYS A 340 -12.82 -0.56 -5.18
C LYS A 340 -12.67 -0.88 -3.68
N CYS A 341 -13.22 -0.06 -2.78
CA CYS A 341 -13.19 -0.34 -1.35
C CYS A 341 -14.01 -1.60 -1.03
N GLU A 342 -13.43 -2.51 -0.26
CA GLU A 342 -14.12 -3.73 0.19
C GLU A 342 -14.82 -3.55 1.53
N ILE A 343 -14.42 -2.56 2.33
CA ILE A 343 -14.87 -2.33 3.71
C ILE A 343 -15.15 -0.83 3.87
N GLY A 344 -16.08 -0.45 4.75
CA GLY A 344 -16.31 0.95 5.10
C GLY A 344 -17.32 1.66 4.18
N GLY A 345 -18.01 0.93 3.32
CA GLY A 345 -18.91 1.48 2.30
C GLY A 345 -20.04 2.31 2.90
N VAL A 346 -20.73 1.80 3.91
CA VAL A 346 -21.87 2.51 4.54
C VAL A 346 -21.39 3.78 5.23
N GLN A 347 -20.21 3.76 5.86
CA GLN A 347 -19.66 4.90 6.55
C GLN A 347 -19.21 5.99 5.56
N ILE A 348 -18.64 5.63 4.40
CA ILE A 348 -18.37 6.59 3.32
C ILE A 348 -19.65 7.30 2.87
N ILE A 349 -20.74 6.56 2.71
CA ILE A 349 -22.05 7.14 2.35
C ILE A 349 -22.56 8.07 3.46
N ASN A 350 -22.45 7.66 4.73
CA ASN A 350 -22.83 8.51 5.86
C ASN A 350 -22.00 9.80 5.91
N ILE A 351 -20.70 9.75 5.62
CA ILE A 351 -19.86 10.95 5.55
C ILE A 351 -20.35 11.92 4.48
N PHE A 352 -20.70 11.44 3.28
CA PHE A 352 -21.31 12.31 2.26
C PHE A 352 -22.64 12.90 2.72
N LEU A 353 -23.51 12.09 3.32
CA LEU A 353 -24.81 12.53 3.82
C LEU A 353 -24.66 13.57 4.95
N ASP A 354 -23.73 13.36 5.86
CA ASP A 354 -23.45 14.28 6.96
C ASP A 354 -22.82 15.58 6.43
N CYS A 355 -22.02 15.52 5.34
CA CYS A 355 -21.53 16.71 4.64
C CYS A 355 -22.65 17.49 3.93
N ILE A 356 -23.66 16.81 3.38
CA ILE A 356 -24.82 17.46 2.78
C ILE A 356 -25.69 18.10 3.87
N LEU A 357 -25.85 17.41 5.00
CA LEU A 357 -26.68 17.83 6.13
C LEU A 357 -25.92 18.67 7.17
N ILE A 358 -24.80 19.31 6.80
CA ILE A 358 -24.05 20.16 7.73
C ILE A 358 -24.98 21.23 8.33
N GLU A 359 -25.21 21.16 9.64
CA GLU A 359 -25.94 22.18 10.40
C GLU A 359 -24.99 23.14 11.14
N ASN A 360 -23.70 22.79 11.21
CA ASN A 360 -22.72 23.43 12.09
C ASN A 360 -22.50 24.93 11.76
N VAL A 361 -22.74 25.79 12.75
CA VAL A 361 -22.71 27.27 12.67
C VAL A 361 -21.29 27.84 12.60
N SER A 362 -20.27 27.03 12.93
CA SER A 362 -18.86 27.47 13.01
C SER A 362 -18.13 27.62 11.67
N ILE A 363 -18.71 27.14 10.57
CA ILE A 363 -18.12 27.21 9.23
C ILE A 363 -18.73 28.41 8.49
N ALA A 364 -17.91 29.19 7.79
CA ALA A 364 -18.40 30.30 6.97
C ALA A 364 -19.44 29.80 5.95
N ASN A 365 -20.59 30.49 5.86
CA ASN A 365 -21.72 30.07 5.02
C ASN A 365 -21.35 29.78 3.55
N THR A 366 -20.37 30.49 2.99
CA THR A 366 -19.88 30.26 1.62
C THR A 366 -19.17 28.91 1.49
N MET A 367 -18.28 28.56 2.43
CA MET A 367 -17.58 27.28 2.46
C MET A 367 -18.54 26.13 2.71
N LYS A 368 -19.53 26.33 3.61
CA LYS A 368 -20.60 25.37 3.86
C LYS A 368 -21.36 25.00 2.58
N ASN A 369 -21.82 26.00 1.83
CA ASN A 369 -22.56 25.76 0.59
C ASN A 369 -21.73 25.04 -0.47
N SER A 370 -20.44 25.35 -0.57
CA SER A 370 -19.52 24.65 -1.48
C SER A 370 -19.33 23.18 -1.11
N ILE A 371 -19.17 22.88 0.19
CA ILE A 371 -19.04 21.50 0.68
C ILE A 371 -20.32 20.71 0.42
N GLN A 372 -21.49 21.28 0.74
CA GLN A 372 -22.78 20.63 0.52
C GLN A 372 -23.00 20.29 -0.95
N LYS A 373 -22.73 21.25 -1.85
CA LYS A 373 -22.87 21.06 -3.30
C LYS A 373 -21.90 20.00 -3.82
N CYS A 374 -20.62 20.07 -3.43
CA CYS A 374 -19.61 19.10 -3.87
C CYS A 374 -19.93 17.69 -3.37
N ALA A 375 -20.32 17.54 -2.09
CA ALA A 375 -20.71 16.25 -1.52
C ALA A 375 -21.93 15.66 -2.24
N GLN A 376 -22.93 16.49 -2.57
CA GLN A 376 -24.08 16.06 -3.35
C GLN A 376 -23.67 15.59 -4.76
N GLU A 377 -22.88 16.39 -5.49
CA GLU A 377 -22.42 16.04 -6.83
C GLU A 377 -21.50 14.80 -6.86
N MET A 378 -20.73 14.56 -5.80
CA MET A 378 -19.90 13.36 -5.66
C MET A 378 -20.74 12.13 -5.33
N LEU A 379 -21.70 12.24 -4.42
CA LEU A 379 -22.61 11.16 -4.06
C LEU A 379 -23.48 10.75 -5.26
N GLU A 380 -24.03 11.72 -6.00
CA GLU A 380 -24.80 11.46 -7.21
C GLU A 380 -23.96 10.76 -8.29
N HIS A 381 -22.73 11.22 -8.52
CA HIS A 381 -21.82 10.58 -9.49
C HIS A 381 -21.43 9.16 -9.04
N LEU A 382 -21.14 8.94 -7.76
CA LEU A 382 -20.85 7.61 -7.21
C LEU A 382 -22.03 6.65 -7.45
N LEU A 383 -23.26 7.07 -7.15
CA LEU A 383 -24.45 6.24 -7.35
C LEU A 383 -24.73 5.96 -8.83
N GLN A 384 -24.47 6.92 -9.71
CA GLN A 384 -24.58 6.74 -11.17
C GLN A 384 -23.55 5.74 -11.70
N GLU A 385 -22.31 5.81 -11.21
CA GLU A 385 -21.25 4.89 -11.61
C GLU A 385 -21.54 3.47 -11.13
N ILE A 386 -22.02 3.31 -9.89
CA ILE A 386 -22.48 2.00 -9.38
C ILE A 386 -23.64 1.46 -10.24
N ASP A 387 -24.63 2.28 -10.59
CA ASP A 387 -25.75 1.86 -11.48
C ASP A 387 -25.23 1.38 -12.85
N SER A 388 -24.32 2.15 -13.46
CA SER A 388 -23.68 1.80 -14.74
C SER A 388 -22.95 0.46 -14.65
N LEU A 389 -22.15 0.24 -13.61
CA LEU A 389 -21.40 -1.00 -13.40
C LEU A 389 -22.32 -2.19 -13.13
N VAL A 390 -23.38 -2.03 -12.34
CA VAL A 390 -24.38 -3.09 -12.08
C VAL A 390 -25.11 -3.47 -13.37
N ARG A 391 -25.47 -2.50 -14.21
CA ARG A 391 -26.07 -2.78 -15.53
C ARG A 391 -25.08 -3.47 -16.47
N ALA A 392 -23.80 -3.08 -16.42
CA ALA A 392 -22.75 -3.71 -17.20
C ALA A 392 -22.47 -5.16 -16.76
N GLN A 393 -22.65 -5.50 -15.47
CA GLN A 393 -22.52 -6.88 -14.98
C GLN A 393 -23.48 -7.85 -15.67
N SER A 394 -24.68 -7.39 -16.07
CA SER A 394 -25.62 -8.21 -16.85
C SER A 394 -25.05 -8.64 -18.21
N GLN A 395 -24.11 -7.86 -18.77
CA GLN A 395 -23.42 -8.16 -20.04
C GLN A 395 -22.06 -8.86 -19.80
N HIS A 396 -21.41 -8.55 -18.67
CA HIS A 396 -20.09 -9.05 -18.28
C HIS A 396 -20.12 -9.59 -16.85
N PRO A 397 -20.41 -10.88 -16.65
CA PRO A 397 -20.58 -11.49 -15.32
C PRO A 397 -19.32 -11.44 -14.42
N ASN A 398 -18.14 -11.17 -14.99
CA ASN A 398 -16.87 -11.12 -14.27
C ASN A 398 -16.52 -9.73 -13.71
N THR A 399 -17.35 -8.71 -13.94
CA THR A 399 -17.11 -7.38 -13.37
C THR A 399 -17.36 -7.41 -11.87
N VAL A 400 -16.31 -7.30 -11.06
CA VAL A 400 -16.42 -7.25 -9.59
C VAL A 400 -16.63 -5.80 -9.14
N ILE A 401 -17.61 -5.58 -8.26
CA ILE A 401 -17.89 -4.28 -7.65
C ILE A 401 -17.70 -4.42 -6.14
N ASN A 402 -16.47 -4.19 -5.68
CA ASN A 402 -16.05 -4.44 -4.30
C ASN A 402 -16.89 -3.69 -3.26
N ILE A 403 -17.33 -2.46 -3.57
CA ILE A 403 -18.16 -1.68 -2.63
C ILE A 403 -19.53 -2.32 -2.34
N LEU A 404 -20.10 -3.09 -3.29
CA LEU A 404 -21.35 -3.81 -3.03
C LEU A 404 -21.15 -4.91 -1.99
N ASP A 405 -19.99 -5.58 -1.98
CA ASP A 405 -19.66 -6.56 -0.94
C ASP A 405 -19.51 -5.92 0.43
N SER A 406 -19.00 -4.67 0.50
CA SER A 406 -19.02 -3.88 1.74
C SER A 406 -20.46 -3.65 2.22
N PHE A 407 -21.33 -3.16 1.34
CA PHE A 407 -22.71 -2.89 1.69
C PHE A 407 -23.50 -4.13 2.12
N ILE A 408 -23.21 -5.29 1.52
CA ILE A 408 -23.83 -6.57 1.92
C ILE A 408 -23.43 -6.95 3.35
N ARG A 409 -22.15 -6.75 3.73
CA ARG A 409 -21.66 -7.01 5.09
C ARG A 409 -22.29 -6.06 6.12
N GLU A 410 -22.55 -4.82 5.72
CA GLU A 410 -23.03 -3.72 6.57
C GLU A 410 -24.55 -3.47 6.40
N VAL A 411 -25.32 -4.47 5.92
CA VAL A 411 -26.74 -4.29 5.58
C VAL A 411 -27.60 -3.83 6.76
N ALA A 412 -27.26 -4.24 7.99
CA ALA A 412 -27.98 -3.82 9.18
C ALA A 412 -27.91 -2.28 9.39
N GLU A 413 -26.75 -1.67 9.13
CA GLU A 413 -26.58 -0.22 9.20
C GLU A 413 -27.36 0.48 8.07
N LEU A 414 -27.41 -0.11 6.87
CA LEU A 414 -28.25 0.40 5.77
C LEU A 414 -29.74 0.35 6.11
N ASP A 415 -30.19 -0.72 6.77
CA ASP A 415 -31.58 -0.87 7.21
C ASP A 415 -31.98 0.21 8.21
N GLU A 416 -31.07 0.61 9.11
CA GLU A 416 -31.29 1.76 10.00
C GLU A 416 -31.41 3.08 9.21
N ILE A 417 -30.54 3.30 8.22
CA ILE A 417 -30.55 4.50 7.36
C ILE A 417 -31.84 4.59 6.54
N LEU A 418 -32.41 3.45 6.10
CA LEU A 418 -33.69 3.39 5.37
C LEU A 418 -34.87 3.99 6.15
N THR A 419 -34.81 3.97 7.48
CA THR A 419 -35.88 4.47 8.36
C THR A 419 -35.62 5.88 8.92
N SER A 420 -34.57 6.54 8.41
CA SER A 420 -34.09 7.84 8.89
C SER A 420 -34.69 9.01 8.10
N THR A 421 -33.96 10.12 7.94
CA THR A 421 -34.44 11.28 7.18
C THR A 421 -34.63 11.00 5.69
N GLN A 422 -35.47 11.79 5.01
CA GLN A 422 -35.85 11.61 3.61
C GLN A 422 -34.66 11.36 2.67
N LEU A 423 -33.62 12.20 2.75
CA LEU A 423 -32.43 12.08 1.90
C LEU A 423 -31.66 10.79 2.19
N LYS A 424 -31.48 10.46 3.47
CA LYS A 424 -30.80 9.24 3.93
C LYS A 424 -31.55 7.99 3.45
N ALA A 425 -32.86 7.96 3.65
CA ALA A 425 -33.74 6.87 3.21
C ALA A 425 -33.72 6.68 1.69
N SER A 426 -33.78 7.77 0.91
CA SER A 426 -33.73 7.69 -0.56
C SER A 426 -32.39 7.17 -1.10
N THR A 427 -31.29 7.51 -0.43
CA THR A 427 -29.94 7.06 -0.80
C THR A 427 -29.76 5.58 -0.48
N ALA A 428 -30.15 5.16 0.73
CA ALA A 428 -30.12 3.74 1.12
C ALA A 428 -31.04 2.90 0.22
N ALA A 429 -32.21 3.40 -0.18
CA ALA A 429 -33.11 2.69 -1.10
C ALA A 429 -32.46 2.42 -2.47
N LYS A 430 -31.68 3.37 -3.01
CA LYS A 430 -30.89 3.15 -4.24
C LYS A 430 -29.84 2.07 -4.05
N ILE A 431 -29.06 2.14 -2.96
CA ILE A 431 -28.01 1.16 -2.65
C ILE A 431 -28.60 -0.26 -2.50
N ILE A 432 -29.71 -0.39 -1.77
CA ILE A 432 -30.40 -1.67 -1.57
C ILE A 432 -30.95 -2.23 -2.90
N THR A 433 -31.37 -1.35 -3.81
CA THR A 433 -31.75 -1.75 -5.18
C THR A 433 -30.55 -2.35 -5.93
N PHE A 434 -29.37 -1.73 -5.83
CA PHE A 434 -28.13 -2.24 -6.45
C PHE A 434 -27.73 -3.61 -5.89
N ILE A 435 -27.76 -3.78 -4.57
CA ILE A 435 -27.49 -5.07 -3.92
C ILE A 435 -28.52 -6.11 -4.35
N GLY A 436 -29.80 -5.72 -4.40
CA GLY A 436 -30.92 -6.59 -4.73
C GLY A 436 -30.88 -7.18 -6.14
N HIS A 437 -30.20 -6.51 -7.09
CA HIS A 437 -29.99 -7.03 -8.43
C HIS A 437 -29.28 -8.41 -8.42
N ASN A 438 -28.26 -8.55 -7.57
CA ASN A 438 -27.46 -9.77 -7.44
C ASN A 438 -27.89 -10.65 -6.25
N ASN A 439 -28.50 -10.07 -5.20
CA ASN A 439 -28.84 -10.76 -3.96
C ASN A 439 -30.32 -10.56 -3.58
N PRO A 440 -31.26 -11.32 -4.19
CA PRO A 440 -32.70 -11.24 -3.90
C PRO A 440 -33.06 -11.43 -2.42
N SER A 441 -32.32 -12.29 -1.71
CA SER A 441 -32.58 -12.59 -0.29
C SER A 441 -32.34 -11.40 0.63
N VAL A 442 -31.30 -10.61 0.34
CA VAL A 442 -30.97 -9.38 1.08
C VAL A 442 -32.04 -8.32 0.82
N LEU A 443 -32.45 -8.17 -0.44
CA LEU A 443 -33.51 -7.25 -0.84
C LEU A 443 -34.82 -7.51 -0.09
N VAL A 444 -35.26 -8.77 0.00
CA VAL A 444 -36.50 -9.13 0.70
C VAL A 444 -36.39 -8.78 2.19
N LYS A 445 -35.26 -9.09 2.83
CA LYS A 445 -35.01 -8.78 4.24
C LYS A 445 -35.08 -7.28 4.52
N SER A 446 -34.36 -6.46 3.74
CA SER A 446 -34.34 -5.01 3.91
C SER A 446 -35.68 -4.35 3.60
N CYS A 447 -36.38 -4.81 2.56
CA CYS A 447 -37.73 -4.31 2.26
C CYS A 447 -38.75 -4.71 3.34
N ALA A 448 -38.62 -5.91 3.92
CA ALA A 448 -39.44 -6.34 5.04
C ALA A 448 -39.18 -5.47 6.29
N HIS A 449 -37.91 -5.18 6.58
CA HIS A 449 -37.52 -4.27 7.65
C HIS A 449 -38.12 -2.86 7.45
N LEU A 450 -37.95 -2.29 6.25
CA LEU A 450 -38.51 -0.98 5.90
C LEU A 450 -40.04 -0.97 6.02
N PHE A 451 -40.74 -1.99 5.50
CA PHE A 451 -42.19 -2.04 5.55
C PHE A 451 -42.73 -2.14 6.97
N LYS A 452 -42.00 -2.86 7.84
CA LYS A 452 -42.34 -2.98 9.27
C LYS A 452 -42.13 -1.67 10.03
N ASN A 453 -41.01 -0.98 9.76
CA ASN A 453 -40.57 0.19 10.55
C ASN A 453 -40.92 1.54 9.89
N ALA A 454 -41.59 1.54 8.74
CA ALA A 454 -42.01 2.77 8.06
C ALA A 454 -43.04 3.53 8.90
N THR A 455 -42.68 4.72 9.37
CA THR A 455 -43.53 5.65 10.13
C THR A 455 -44.07 6.80 9.28
N THR A 456 -43.40 7.11 8.17
CA THR A 456 -43.76 8.22 7.26
C THR A 456 -44.21 7.70 5.91
N SER A 457 -44.99 8.50 5.18
CA SER A 457 -45.33 8.22 3.78
C SER A 457 -44.09 8.15 2.89
N GLU A 458 -43.02 8.87 3.22
CA GLU A 458 -41.80 8.88 2.42
C GLU A 458 -41.05 7.54 2.50
N HIS A 459 -41.05 6.88 3.67
CA HIS A 459 -40.49 5.53 3.81
C HIS A 459 -41.24 4.53 2.91
N LEU A 460 -42.56 4.66 2.82
CA LEU A 460 -43.38 3.84 1.93
C LEU A 460 -43.15 4.17 0.46
N ALA A 461 -42.88 5.44 0.12
CA ALA A 461 -42.49 5.83 -1.24
C ALA A 461 -41.13 5.22 -1.63
N SER A 462 -40.15 5.18 -0.72
CA SER A 462 -38.87 4.48 -0.92
C SER A 462 -39.08 2.97 -1.14
N LEU A 463 -39.99 2.34 -0.40
CA LEU A 463 -40.35 0.94 -0.62
C LEU A 463 -40.93 0.72 -2.04
N VAL A 464 -41.86 1.57 -2.47
CA VAL A 464 -42.43 1.49 -3.83
C VAL A 464 -41.35 1.71 -4.88
N TYR A 465 -40.45 2.66 -4.69
CA TYR A 465 -39.32 2.91 -5.58
C TYR A 465 -38.46 1.65 -5.76
N ILE A 466 -38.08 0.99 -4.67
CA ILE A 466 -37.29 -0.24 -4.73
C ILE A 466 -38.03 -1.31 -5.55
N LEU A 467 -39.29 -1.59 -5.21
CA LEU A 467 -40.06 -2.68 -5.82
C LEU A 467 -40.42 -2.47 -7.29
N THR A 468 -40.47 -1.21 -7.72
CA THR A 468 -40.82 -0.84 -9.10
C THR A 468 -39.59 -0.63 -9.99
N ASN A 469 -38.38 -0.62 -9.41
CA ASN A 469 -37.16 -0.33 -10.15
C ASN A 469 -36.88 -1.37 -11.26
N GLU A 470 -36.47 -0.87 -12.43
CA GLU A 470 -36.19 -1.69 -13.62
C GLU A 470 -34.97 -2.61 -13.46
N LEU A 471 -34.06 -2.29 -12.53
CA LEU A 471 -32.90 -3.12 -12.23
C LEU A 471 -33.27 -4.49 -11.64
N LEU A 472 -34.44 -4.62 -11.02
CA LEU A 472 -34.84 -5.84 -10.35
C LEU A 472 -35.48 -6.83 -11.32
N ASP A 473 -34.88 -8.01 -11.44
CA ASP A 473 -35.43 -9.09 -12.24
C ASP A 473 -36.62 -9.76 -11.53
N LYS A 474 -37.82 -9.41 -11.98
CA LYS A 474 -39.11 -9.93 -11.49
C LYS A 474 -39.32 -11.41 -11.78
N THR A 475 -38.45 -12.04 -12.57
CA THR A 475 -38.57 -13.44 -13.00
C THR A 475 -37.68 -14.40 -12.20
N ARG A 476 -36.78 -13.88 -11.36
CA ARG A 476 -35.91 -14.68 -10.49
C ARG A 476 -36.63 -15.19 -9.24
N ASP A 477 -36.17 -16.34 -8.74
CA ASP A 477 -36.53 -16.82 -7.41
C ASP A 477 -36.04 -15.86 -6.31
N PRO A 478 -36.83 -15.64 -5.24
CA PRO A 478 -38.08 -16.32 -4.88
C PRO A 478 -39.37 -15.64 -5.39
N TYR A 479 -39.27 -14.70 -6.34
CA TYR A 479 -40.39 -13.80 -6.70
C TYR A 479 -41.39 -14.42 -7.67
N CYS A 480 -40.92 -15.22 -8.63
CA CYS A 480 -41.75 -15.83 -9.67
C CYS A 480 -42.75 -16.88 -9.10
N GLU A 481 -42.33 -17.69 -8.13
CA GLU A 481 -43.17 -18.73 -7.53
C GLU A 481 -44.18 -18.22 -6.50
N LYS A 482 -43.92 -17.05 -5.90
CA LYS A 482 -44.67 -16.54 -4.73
C LYS A 482 -45.58 -15.33 -5.02
N GLY A 483 -45.87 -15.05 -6.29
CA GLY A 483 -46.79 -13.97 -6.69
C GLY A 483 -46.16 -12.57 -6.75
N GLY A 484 -44.83 -12.47 -6.91
CA GLY A 484 -44.08 -11.23 -7.09
C GLY A 484 -43.38 -10.70 -5.84
N HIS A 485 -42.56 -9.66 -6.02
CA HIS A 485 -41.71 -9.06 -4.97
C HIS A 485 -42.47 -8.73 -3.68
N PHE A 486 -43.61 -8.03 -3.79
CA PHE A 486 -44.37 -7.57 -2.64
C PHE A 486 -44.98 -8.73 -1.82
N ALA A 487 -45.43 -9.80 -2.49
CA ALA A 487 -46.02 -10.96 -1.82
C ALA A 487 -44.99 -11.71 -0.96
N VAL A 488 -43.75 -11.86 -1.46
CA VAL A 488 -42.64 -12.44 -0.69
C VAL A 488 -42.32 -11.60 0.54
N ILE A 489 -42.27 -10.27 0.38
CA ILE A 489 -41.99 -9.34 1.48
C ILE A 489 -43.10 -9.40 2.52
N LEU A 490 -44.36 -9.34 2.10
CA LEU A 490 -45.50 -9.42 3.00
C LEU A 490 -45.50 -10.73 3.80
N HIS A 491 -45.26 -11.85 3.12
CA HIS A 491 -45.13 -13.15 3.79
C HIS A 491 -44.03 -13.10 4.85
N GLN A 492 -42.84 -12.58 4.52
CA GLN A 492 -41.74 -12.50 5.48
C GLN A 492 -42.06 -11.59 6.68
N VAL A 493 -42.71 -10.45 6.46
CA VAL A 493 -43.09 -9.55 7.57
C VAL A 493 -44.13 -10.19 8.48
N VAL A 494 -45.11 -10.92 7.91
CA VAL A 494 -46.11 -11.65 8.69
C VAL A 494 -45.45 -12.75 9.52
N THR A 495 -44.60 -13.59 8.92
CA THR A 495 -43.86 -14.63 9.64
C THR A 495 -43.02 -14.05 10.78
N GLN A 496 -42.30 -12.94 10.54
CA GLN A 496 -41.52 -12.28 11.59
C GLN A 496 -42.38 -11.68 12.71
N ALA A 497 -43.60 -11.21 12.42
CA ALA A 497 -44.53 -10.73 13.43
C ALA A 497 -45.12 -11.87 14.26
N GLU A 498 -45.30 -13.06 13.68
CA GLU A 498 -45.79 -14.25 14.39
C GLU A 498 -44.83 -14.76 15.46
N GLU A 499 -43.52 -14.63 15.21
CA GLU A 499 -42.42 -15.06 16.08
C GLU A 499 -42.15 -14.11 17.28
N MET A 500 -42.83 -12.95 17.36
CA MET A 500 -42.62 -11.95 18.42
C MET A 500 -43.41 -12.25 19.71
N PRO A 501 -42.91 -11.82 20.89
CA PRO A 501 -43.66 -11.88 22.15
C PRO A 501 -45.00 -11.13 22.07
N ASP A 502 -46.04 -11.65 22.73
CA ASP A 502 -47.44 -11.21 22.56
C ASP A 502 -47.66 -9.69 22.69
N GLY A 503 -46.96 -9.02 23.62
CA GLY A 503 -47.08 -7.56 23.79
C GLY A 503 -46.52 -6.73 22.62
N SER A 504 -45.41 -7.17 22.01
CA SER A 504 -44.81 -6.51 20.83
C SER A 504 -45.47 -6.91 19.51
N LYS A 505 -46.26 -7.99 19.53
CA LYS A 505 -46.93 -8.56 18.37
C LYS A 505 -48.07 -7.65 17.90
N GLU A 506 -48.91 -7.18 18.82
CA GLU A 506 -50.03 -6.29 18.48
C GLU A 506 -49.57 -4.98 17.84
N GLU A 507 -48.50 -4.37 18.35
CA GLU A 507 -47.93 -3.13 17.79
C GLU A 507 -47.38 -3.33 16.38
N ALA A 508 -46.67 -4.44 16.14
CA ALA A 508 -46.15 -4.79 14.82
C ALA A 508 -47.26 -5.02 13.79
N TYR A 509 -48.32 -5.74 14.17
CA TYR A 509 -49.49 -5.95 13.29
C TYR A 509 -50.25 -4.65 13.01
N LEU A 510 -50.37 -3.77 14.00
CA LEU A 510 -51.05 -2.49 13.83
C LEU A 510 -50.28 -1.59 12.86
N GLN A 511 -48.95 -1.56 12.94
CA GLN A 511 -48.12 -0.82 12.00
C GLN A 511 -48.17 -1.41 10.59
N LEU A 512 -48.14 -2.75 10.49
CA LEU A 512 -48.29 -3.47 9.22
C LEU A 512 -49.60 -3.11 8.51
N ILE A 513 -50.73 -3.16 9.23
CA ILE A 513 -52.06 -2.84 8.69
C ILE A 513 -52.12 -1.37 8.26
N LYS A 514 -51.58 -0.44 9.06
CA LYS A 514 -51.51 0.98 8.71
C LYS A 514 -50.78 1.20 7.39
N ASN A 515 -49.59 0.61 7.25
CA ASN A 515 -48.76 0.75 6.06
C ASN A 515 -49.43 0.14 4.82
N LEU A 516 -50.06 -1.04 4.97
CA LEU A 516 -50.81 -1.70 3.91
C LEU A 516 -52.03 -0.88 3.46
N LEU A 517 -52.76 -0.27 4.40
CA LEU A 517 -53.90 0.61 4.08
C LEU A 517 -53.46 1.86 3.31
N ILE A 518 -52.29 2.43 3.60
CA ILE A 518 -51.76 3.58 2.87
C ILE A 518 -51.42 3.18 1.43
N LEU A 519 -50.71 2.06 1.23
CA LEU A 519 -50.37 1.57 -0.11
C LEU A 519 -51.62 1.26 -0.95
N LEU A 520 -52.63 0.59 -0.37
CA LEU A 520 -53.90 0.32 -1.06
C LEU A 520 -54.67 1.60 -1.42
N ARG A 521 -54.53 2.67 -0.63
CA ARG A 521 -55.11 3.98 -0.97
C ARG A 521 -54.37 4.64 -2.13
N TRP A 522 -53.07 4.41 -2.27
CA TRP A 522 -52.29 4.92 -3.40
C TRP A 522 -52.58 4.16 -4.68
N GLU A 523 -52.76 2.85 -4.63
CA GLU A 523 -53.13 2.04 -5.80
C GLU A 523 -54.51 2.37 -6.38
N LYS A 524 -55.46 2.75 -5.51
CA LYS A 524 -56.83 3.12 -5.92
C LYS A 524 -56.96 4.52 -6.53
N LYS A 525 -55.92 5.36 -6.42
CA LYS A 525 -55.86 6.69 -7.02
C LYS A 525 -55.09 6.61 -8.33
#